data_AF-A0A7J2ZIA8-F1
#
_entry.id   AF-A0A7J2ZIA8-F1
#
_cell.length_a   1.000
_cell.length_b   1.000
_cell.length_c   1.000
_cell.angle_alpha   90.00
_cell.angle_beta   90.00
_cell.angle_gamma   90.00
#
_symmetry.space_group_name_H-M   'P 1'
#
loop_
_entity.id
_entity.type
_entity.pdbx_description
1 polymer ?
#
loop_
_entity_poly.entity_id
_entity_poly.type
_entity_poly.pdbx_seq_one_letter_code
_entity_poly.pdbx_strand_id
1 'polypeptide(L)'
;MITLLEGDYVYSVGVGYLAVKGVVHPPRRVIAIPKYPESSQYISKIASLEDAYAYLRERMPEAIVFDDHSGQVLPQIPVEKISRYIVARGWFKNNQPRDELAGLSAELAATVCRHSGIEMEMVGLTGSILLGLHRPTSDIDL
;
A
#
# COMPACT_ATOMS: atom_id res chain seq x y z
N MET A 1 10.97 9.95 11.20
CA MET A 1 11.17 8.92 10.18
C MET A 1 9.83 8.21 10.03
N ILE A 2 9.26 8.14 8.82
CA ILE A 2 8.00 7.42 8.61
C ILE A 2 8.34 5.93 8.63
N THR A 3 7.71 5.16 9.52
CA THR A 3 7.80 3.70 9.52
C THR A 3 6.69 3.16 8.63
N LEU A 4 7.07 2.62 7.48
CA LEU A 4 6.14 1.93 6.60
C LEU A 4 6.01 0.47 7.01
N LEU A 5 4.79 -0.04 6.94
CA LEU A 5 4.45 -1.43 7.22
C LEU A 5 3.65 -2.02 6.07
N GLU A 6 3.52 -3.35 6.08
CA GLU A 6 2.59 -4.03 5.19
C GLU A 6 1.18 -3.45 5.32
N GLY A 7 0.54 -3.19 4.17
CA GLY A 7 -0.74 -2.49 4.09
C GLY A 7 -0.59 -1.00 3.79
N ASP A 8 0.58 -0.40 4.00
CA ASP A 8 0.85 0.95 3.51
C ASP A 8 1.07 0.94 2.00
N TYR A 9 1.00 2.12 1.40
CA TYR A 9 1.35 2.34 0.00
C TYR A 9 2.38 3.46 -0.12
N VAL A 10 3.19 3.37 -1.17
CA VAL A 10 4.04 4.46 -1.63
C VAL A 10 3.65 4.81 -3.06
N TYR A 11 3.77 6.08 -3.40
CA TYR A 11 3.60 6.55 -4.78
C TYR A 11 4.95 6.99 -5.34
N SER A 12 5.27 6.51 -6.54
CA SER A 12 6.44 6.94 -7.29
C SER A 12 5.99 7.44 -8.65
N VAL A 13 6.46 8.64 -9.02
CA VAL A 13 6.24 9.20 -10.36
C VAL A 13 6.87 8.28 -11.40
N GLY A 14 6.19 8.05 -12.52
CA GLY A 14 6.58 7.10 -13.56
C GLY A 14 6.12 5.66 -13.30
N VAL A 15 5.68 5.33 -12.08
CA VAL A 15 5.32 3.96 -11.68
C VAL A 15 3.88 3.85 -11.18
N GLY A 16 3.44 4.72 -10.27
CA GLY A 16 2.10 4.70 -9.68
C GLY A 16 2.10 4.31 -8.21
N TYR A 17 1.03 3.65 -7.75
CA TYR A 17 0.94 3.17 -6.36
C TYR A 17 1.54 1.77 -6.22
N LEU A 18 2.45 1.64 -5.26
CA LEU A 18 3.11 0.39 -4.89
C LEU A 18 2.68 0.01 -3.48
N ALA A 19 2.24 -1.24 -3.30
CA ALA A 19 1.87 -1.78 -2.00
C ALA A 19 3.15 -2.15 -1.23
N VAL A 20 3.31 -1.62 -0.03
CA VAL A 20 4.41 -1.95 0.87
C VAL A 20 4.27 -3.40 1.34
N LYS A 21 5.39 -4.12 1.42
CA LYS A 21 5.46 -5.52 1.85
C LYS A 21 6.48 -5.74 2.97
N GLY A 22 6.05 -6.51 3.96
CA GLY A 22 6.82 -6.73 5.19
C GLY A 22 6.78 -5.54 6.15
N VAL A 23 7.45 -5.70 7.28
CA VAL A 23 7.50 -4.72 8.39
C VAL A 23 8.91 -4.20 8.66
N VAL A 24 9.90 -4.70 7.91
CA VAL A 24 11.31 -4.31 7.97
C VAL A 24 11.77 -4.01 6.56
N HIS A 25 12.50 -2.91 6.39
CA HIS A 25 13.01 -2.49 5.09
C HIS A 25 14.52 -2.20 5.14
N PRO A 26 15.25 -2.42 4.03
CA PRO A 26 16.66 -2.07 3.94
C PRO A 26 16.89 -0.57 4.13
N PRO A 27 18.07 -0.14 4.58
CA PRO A 27 18.40 1.28 4.73
C PRO A 27 18.14 2.05 3.44
N ARG A 28 17.41 3.17 3.55
CA ARG A 28 17.04 4.05 2.43
C ARG A 28 16.25 3.39 1.30
N ARG A 29 15.64 2.23 1.55
CA ARG A 29 14.77 1.56 0.59
C ARG A 29 13.47 1.11 1.25
N VAL A 30 12.47 0.84 0.45
CA VAL A 30 11.18 0.30 0.87
C VAL A 30 10.87 -0.89 -0.03
N ILE A 31 10.53 -2.03 0.58
CA ILE A 31 10.07 -3.18 -0.21
C ILE A 31 8.62 -2.91 -0.60
N ALA A 32 8.37 -2.65 -1.89
CA ALA A 32 7.02 -2.32 -2.37
C ALA A 32 6.78 -2.78 -3.81
N ILE A 33 5.62 -3.38 -4.04
CA ILE A 33 5.25 -4.03 -5.30
C ILE A 33 4.23 -3.16 -6.05
N PRO A 34 4.46 -2.81 -7.34
CA PRO A 34 3.48 -2.08 -8.13
C PRO A 34 2.11 -2.73 -8.11
N LYS A 35 1.08 -1.95 -7.80
CA LYS A 35 -0.30 -2.45 -7.72
C LYS A 35 -1.24 -1.71 -8.65
N TYR A 36 -1.05 -0.40 -8.75
CA TYR A 36 -1.86 0.47 -9.59
C TYR A 36 -0.91 1.33 -10.43
N PRO A 37 -0.77 1.02 -11.74
CA PRO A 37 0.08 1.77 -12.65
C PRO A 37 -0.27 3.26 -12.66
N GLU A 38 0.73 4.10 -12.87
CA GLU A 38 0.50 5.50 -13.23
C GLU A 38 -0.13 5.55 -14.63
N SER A 39 -1.46 5.75 -14.67
CA SER A 39 -2.24 5.90 -15.88
C SER A 39 -3.21 7.07 -15.72
N SER A 40 -3.34 7.89 -16.77
CA SER A 40 -4.32 8.98 -16.86
C SER A 40 -5.73 8.49 -17.21
N GLN A 41 -5.87 7.23 -17.66
CA GLN A 41 -7.12 6.66 -18.13
C GLN A 41 -7.22 5.19 -17.70
N TYR A 42 -8.12 4.92 -16.76
CA TYR A 42 -8.47 3.58 -16.27
C TYR A 42 -7.30 2.84 -15.59
N ILE A 43 -7.20 2.99 -14.28
CA ILE A 43 -6.22 2.24 -13.48
C ILE A 43 -6.70 0.78 -13.38
N SER A 44 -6.29 -0.03 -14.35
CA SER A 44 -6.37 -1.49 -14.23
C SER A 44 -5.30 -1.95 -13.25
N LYS A 45 -5.72 -2.63 -12.18
CA LYS A 45 -4.84 -3.22 -11.16
C LYS A 45 -3.87 -4.19 -11.83
N ILE A 46 -2.59 -4.16 -11.47
CA ILE A 46 -1.66 -5.21 -11.86
C ILE A 46 -2.10 -6.50 -11.16
N ALA A 47 -2.44 -7.50 -11.99
CA ALA A 47 -3.12 -8.70 -11.55
C ALA A 47 -2.17 -9.71 -10.91
N SER A 48 -0.98 -9.90 -11.49
CA SER A 48 -0.02 -10.91 -11.06
C SER A 48 1.28 -10.29 -10.52
N LEU A 49 2.00 -11.10 -9.74
CA LEU A 49 3.33 -10.73 -9.24
C LEU A 49 4.35 -10.64 -10.39
N GLU A 50 4.24 -11.54 -11.37
CA GLU A 50 5.11 -11.56 -12.56
C GLU A 50 4.97 -10.25 -13.35
N ASP A 51 3.73 -9.82 -13.61
CA ASP A 51 3.45 -8.55 -14.27
C ASP A 51 3.99 -7.36 -13.48
N ALA A 52 3.90 -7.39 -12.15
CA ALA A 52 4.41 -6.33 -11.30
C ALA A 52 5.94 -6.20 -11.39
N TYR A 53 6.65 -7.33 -11.43
CA TYR A 53 8.09 -7.36 -11.64
C TYR A 53 8.48 -6.92 -13.05
N ALA A 54 7.77 -7.39 -14.07
CA ALA A 54 8.01 -6.98 -15.46
C ALA A 54 7.81 -5.47 -15.63
N TYR A 55 6.71 -4.95 -15.09
CA TYR A 55 6.38 -3.52 -15.09
C TYR A 55 7.45 -2.68 -14.40
N LEU A 56 7.94 -3.13 -13.23
CA LEU A 56 8.98 -2.40 -12.51
C LEU A 56 10.35 -2.48 -13.21
N ARG A 57 10.70 -3.61 -13.82
CA ARG A 57 11.95 -3.74 -14.60
C ARG A 57 12.01 -2.74 -15.76
N GLU A 58 10.87 -2.45 -16.38
CA GLU A 58 10.80 -1.47 -17.48
C GLU A 58 10.93 -0.03 -16.97
N ARG A 59 10.27 0.32 -15.86
CA ARG A 59 10.13 1.71 -15.38
C ARG A 59 11.19 2.15 -14.36
N MET A 60 11.67 1.22 -13.54
CA MET A 60 12.62 1.46 -12.46
C MET A 60 13.49 0.22 -12.24
N PRO A 61 14.33 -0.17 -13.23
CA PRO A 61 15.16 -1.37 -13.15
C PRO A 61 16.08 -1.39 -11.92
N GLU A 62 16.51 -0.24 -11.41
CA GLU A 62 17.37 -0.10 -10.23
C GLU A 62 16.69 -0.50 -8.91
N ALA A 63 15.37 -0.70 -8.92
CA ALA A 63 14.61 -1.19 -7.77
C ALA A 63 14.54 -2.72 -7.68
N ILE A 64 14.95 -3.45 -8.72
CA ILE A 64 14.96 -4.91 -8.71
C ILE A 64 16.31 -5.37 -8.16
N VAL A 65 16.36 -5.65 -6.86
CA VAL A 65 17.61 -5.87 -6.11
C VAL A 65 17.59 -7.26 -5.47
N PHE A 66 18.73 -7.97 -5.52
CA PHE A 66 18.91 -9.18 -4.72
C PHE A 66 19.07 -8.79 -3.25
N ASP A 67 18.19 -9.32 -2.41
CA ASP A 67 18.18 -9.07 -0.98
C ASP A 67 18.86 -10.24 -0.24
N ASP A 68 20.02 -9.99 0.35
CA ASP A 68 20.83 -11.02 1.02
C ASP A 68 20.13 -11.64 2.24
N HIS A 69 19.21 -10.91 2.87
CA HIS A 69 18.49 -11.39 4.07
C HIS A 69 17.41 -12.42 3.72
N SER A 70 16.65 -12.17 2.65
CA SER A 70 15.61 -13.10 2.16
C SER A 70 16.14 -14.12 1.16
N GLY A 71 17.33 -13.89 0.58
CA GLY A 71 17.92 -14.74 -0.46
C GLY A 71 17.17 -14.67 -1.79
N GLN A 72 16.44 -13.57 -2.05
CA GLN A 72 15.55 -13.42 -3.20
C GLN A 72 15.69 -12.05 -3.85
N VAL A 73 15.24 -11.93 -5.10
CA VAL A 73 15.15 -10.65 -5.79
C VAL A 73 13.84 -9.95 -5.41
N LEU A 74 13.95 -8.79 -4.78
CA LEU A 74 12.82 -8.01 -4.27
C LEU A 74 12.77 -6.60 -4.89
N PRO A 75 11.55 -6.05 -5.09
CA PRO A 75 11.32 -4.64 -5.40
C PRO A 75 11.70 -3.74 -4.22
N GLN A 76 12.94 -3.25 -4.19
CA GLN A 76 13.43 -2.32 -3.18
C GLN A 76 13.48 -0.88 -3.72
N ILE A 77 12.39 -0.15 -3.54
CA ILE A 77 12.20 1.22 -4.02
C ILE A 77 13.10 2.19 -3.23
N PRO A 78 13.99 2.97 -3.88
CA PRO A 78 14.78 3.98 -3.21
C PRO A 78 13.89 5.08 -2.61
N VAL A 79 14.15 5.52 -1.37
CA VAL A 79 13.33 6.53 -0.70
C VAL A 79 13.30 7.87 -1.45
N GLU A 80 14.39 8.23 -2.14
CA GLU A 80 14.45 9.43 -2.98
C GLU A 80 13.54 9.39 -4.22
N LYS A 81 13.03 8.21 -4.61
CA LYS A 81 12.08 8.04 -5.72
C LYS A 81 10.62 8.07 -5.24
N ILE A 82 10.39 8.02 -3.93
CA ILE A 82 9.05 8.05 -3.35
C ILE A 82 8.58 9.50 -3.23
N SER A 83 7.52 9.84 -3.96
CA SER A 83 6.94 11.20 -3.92
C SER A 83 5.81 11.34 -2.90
N ARG A 84 5.13 10.23 -2.54
CA ARG A 84 4.11 10.24 -1.47
C ARG A 84 4.15 8.96 -0.65
N TYR A 85 3.94 9.11 0.65
CA TYR A 85 3.73 8.02 1.60
C TYR A 85 2.25 7.99 1.97
N ILE A 86 1.63 6.82 1.92
CA ILE A 86 0.20 6.63 2.18
C ILE A 86 0.08 5.57 3.27
N VAL A 87 -0.19 6.02 4.49
CA VAL A 87 -0.16 5.18 5.68
C VAL A 87 -1.58 4.72 6.02
N ALA A 88 -1.74 3.41 6.24
CA ALA A 88 -3.02 2.78 6.54
C ALA A 88 -3.49 3.08 7.97
N ARG A 89 -2.57 2.96 8.95
CA ARG A 89 -2.89 3.18 10.36
C ARG A 89 -3.21 4.65 10.65
N GLY A 90 -4.19 4.85 11.52
CA GLY A 90 -4.65 6.20 11.88
C GLY A 90 -5.49 6.88 10.80
N TRP A 91 -5.86 6.18 9.72
CA TRP A 91 -6.72 6.73 8.69
C TRP A 91 -8.07 7.20 9.26
N PHE A 92 -8.71 6.39 10.11
CA PHE A 92 -10.00 6.68 10.74
C PHE A 92 -9.98 7.88 11.69
N LYS A 93 -8.80 8.27 12.21
CA LYS A 93 -8.65 9.44 13.06
C LYS A 93 -8.66 10.75 12.27
N ASN A 94 -8.08 10.70 11.08
CA ASN A 94 -7.79 11.89 10.28
C ASN A 94 -8.79 12.08 9.12
N ASN A 95 -9.63 11.08 8.85
CA ASN A 95 -10.55 11.07 7.72
C ASN A 95 -11.95 10.69 8.19
N GLN A 96 -12.95 11.29 7.55
CA GLN A 96 -14.34 10.84 7.67
C GLN A 96 -14.69 9.96 6.47
N PRO A 97 -15.45 8.87 6.68
CA PRO A 97 -16.02 8.09 5.59
C PRO A 97 -16.80 8.97 4.62
N ARG A 98 -16.54 8.82 3.31
CA ARG A 98 -17.18 9.62 2.26
C ARG A 98 -18.23 8.84 1.47
N ASP A 99 -18.31 7.54 1.70
CA ASP A 99 -19.23 6.62 1.05
C ASP A 99 -19.57 5.44 1.97
N GLU A 100 -20.52 4.63 1.55
CA GLU A 100 -21.03 3.47 2.30
C GLU A 100 -19.93 2.47 2.65
N LEU A 101 -19.03 2.16 1.69
CA LEU A 101 -18.00 1.14 1.91
C LEU A 101 -16.94 1.64 2.92
N ALA A 102 -16.55 2.91 2.84
CA ALA A 102 -15.70 3.53 3.85
C ALA A 102 -16.39 3.57 5.23
N GLY A 103 -17.71 3.74 5.27
CA GLY A 103 -18.52 3.71 6.49
C GLY A 103 -18.52 2.34 7.14
N LEU A 104 -18.79 1.29 6.36
CA LEU A 104 -18.72 -0.11 6.79
C LEU A 104 -17.31 -0.49 7.27
N SER A 105 -16.27 0.05 6.63
CA SER A 105 -14.89 -0.16 7.06
C SER A 105 -14.63 0.40 8.46
N ALA A 106 -15.16 1.59 8.76
CA ALA A 106 -15.06 2.19 10.09
C ALA A 106 -15.85 1.42 11.15
N GLU A 107 -17.04 0.91 10.80
CA GLU A 107 -17.85 0.06 11.67
C GLU A 107 -17.15 -1.28 11.98
N LEU A 108 -16.55 -1.90 10.95
CA LEU A 108 -15.75 -3.11 11.12
C LEU A 108 -14.55 -2.85 12.03
N ALA A 109 -13.81 -1.76 11.80
CA ALA A 109 -12.68 -1.37 12.64
C ALA A 109 -13.09 -1.14 14.10
N ALA A 110 -14.20 -0.42 14.34
CA ALA A 110 -14.74 -0.20 15.69
C ALA A 110 -15.16 -1.52 16.37
N THR A 111 -15.69 -2.46 15.59
CA THR A 111 -16.06 -3.80 16.07
C THR A 111 -14.83 -4.60 16.47
N VAL A 112 -13.77 -4.60 15.64
CA VAL A 112 -12.49 -5.22 15.96
C VAL A 112 -11.91 -4.63 17.25
N CYS A 113 -11.90 -3.30 17.40
CA CYS A 113 -11.40 -2.63 18.61
C CYS A 113 -12.17 -3.06 19.86
N ARG A 114 -13.51 -3.04 19.80
CA ARG A 114 -14.38 -3.42 20.92
C ARG A 114 -14.15 -4.86 21.40
N HIS A 115 -13.87 -5.79 20.49
CA HIS A 115 -13.72 -7.21 20.83
C HIS A 115 -12.27 -7.62 21.14
N SER A 116 -11.28 -6.89 20.63
CA SER A 116 -9.85 -7.19 20.87
C SER A 116 -9.21 -6.33 21.96
N GLY A 117 -9.81 -5.18 22.29
CA GLY A 117 -9.24 -4.21 23.22
C GLY A 117 -8.09 -3.38 22.64
N ILE A 118 -7.87 -3.42 21.32
CA ILE A 118 -6.90 -2.53 20.66
C ILE A 118 -7.51 -1.14 20.42
N GLU A 119 -6.65 -0.13 20.43
CA GLU A 119 -7.04 1.24 20.09
C GLU A 119 -7.30 1.39 18.58
N MET A 120 -8.21 2.31 18.21
CA MET A 120 -8.57 2.57 16.81
C MET A 120 -7.35 2.95 15.95
N GLU A 121 -6.37 3.66 16.52
CA GLU A 121 -5.13 4.03 15.85
C GLU A 121 -4.26 2.84 15.44
N MET A 122 -4.48 1.66 16.03
CA MET A 122 -3.76 0.43 15.70
C MET A 122 -4.35 -0.27 14.49
N VAL A 123 -5.59 0.06 14.09
CA VAL A 123 -6.27 -0.51 12.92
C VAL A 123 -5.90 0.30 11.68
N GLY A 124 -5.45 -0.40 10.64
CA GLY A 124 -5.24 0.18 9.32
C GLY A 124 -6.53 0.20 8.52
N LEU A 125 -6.65 1.14 7.58
CA LEU A 125 -7.50 0.95 6.41
C LEU A 125 -6.56 0.83 5.22
N THR A 126 -6.64 -0.26 4.45
CA THR A 126 -5.74 -0.49 3.32
C THR A 126 -6.51 -0.75 2.02
N GLY A 127 -5.82 -1.30 1.01
CA GLY A 127 -6.39 -1.67 -0.26
C GLY A 127 -6.92 -0.49 -1.07
N SER A 128 -7.95 -0.77 -1.88
CA SER A 128 -8.50 0.23 -2.80
C SER A 128 -9.19 1.40 -2.09
N ILE A 129 -9.71 1.19 -0.87
CA ILE A 129 -10.42 2.23 -0.11
C ILE A 129 -9.44 3.29 0.38
N LEU A 130 -8.29 2.88 0.93
CA LEU A 130 -7.21 3.79 1.33
C LEU A 130 -6.77 4.71 0.17
N LEU A 131 -6.73 4.18 -1.05
CA LEU A 131 -6.33 4.91 -2.25
C LEU A 131 -7.47 5.71 -2.91
N GLY A 132 -8.72 5.54 -2.46
CA GLY A 132 -9.90 6.12 -3.11
C GLY A 132 -10.15 5.55 -4.51
N LEU A 133 -9.72 4.32 -4.76
CA LEU A 133 -9.85 3.60 -6.04
C LEU A 133 -10.88 2.46 -5.97
N HIS A 134 -11.62 2.36 -4.86
CA HIS A 134 -12.59 1.30 -4.66
C HIS A 134 -13.85 1.49 -5.51
N ARG A 135 -14.57 0.39 -5.70
CA ARG A 135 -15.91 0.35 -6.30
C ARG A 135 -16.91 -0.10 -5.24
N PRO A 136 -18.23 0.07 -5.46
CA PRO A 136 -19.23 -0.47 -4.54
C PRO A 136 -19.11 -1.99 -4.30
N THR A 137 -18.48 -2.72 -5.21
CA THR A 137 -18.23 -4.17 -5.12
C THR A 137 -16.83 -4.53 -4.58
N SER A 138 -16.04 -3.54 -4.16
CA SER A 138 -14.74 -3.80 -3.53
C SER A 138 -14.91 -4.46 -2.16
N ASP A 139 -13.89 -5.21 -1.77
CA ASP A 139 -13.70 -5.72 -0.42
C ASP A 139 -13.22 -4.63 0.54
N ILE A 140 -13.30 -4.94 1.84
CA ILE A 140 -12.77 -4.13 2.93
C ILE A 140 -11.52 -4.83 3.45
N ASP A 141 -10.38 -4.12 3.41
CA ASP A 141 -9.11 -4.56 3.99
C ASP A 141 -8.74 -3.63 5.16
N LEU A 142 -8.52 -4.21 6.35
CA LEU A 142 -8.06 -3.51 7.56
C LEU A 142 -6.68 -3.99 8.02
#